data_AF-A0A7S2RKV3-F1
#
_entry.id   AF-A0A7S2RKV3-F1
#
_cell.length_a   1.000
_cell.length_b   1.000
_cell.length_c   1.000
_cell.angle_alpha   90.00
_cell.angle_beta   90.00
_cell.angle_gamma   90.00
#
_symmetry.space_group_name_H-M   'P 1'
#
loop_
_entity.id
_entity.type
_entity.pdbx_description
1 polymer ?
#
loop_
_entity_poly.entity_id
_entity_poly.type
_entity_poly.pdbx_seq_one_letter_code
_entity_poly.pdbx_strand_id
1 'polypeptide(L)'
;IIQMKKKKSRQKRHNDYHDDDCDDGKKISKSSRRDKSTTSRKEEDKEKHDWLLLPNIRVQLLDKRSNNNSSSSIISHNTGKTARILDVIRQHSKKKNKELLATLQLDHNGQVLEEVSHGHLKPLLPPIGGIVKIIKRGQEHIIGRLLEISKHDGTNQGIIQKCSDPDCILTIPLYYMAQWCGSIDEEEQY
;
A
#
# COMPACT_ATOMS: atom_id res chain seq x y z
N ILE A 1 -13.74 -34.46 -43.66
CA ILE A 1 -14.94 -35.33 -43.76
C ILE A 1 -15.02 -36.04 -42.40
N ILE A 2 -15.94 -35.86 -41.44
CA ILE A 2 -17.28 -35.27 -41.30
C ILE A 2 -17.46 -34.86 -39.81
N GLN A 3 -18.09 -33.71 -39.57
CA GLN A 3 -18.66 -33.32 -38.27
C GLN A 3 -19.86 -34.19 -37.91
N MET A 4 -20.09 -34.49 -36.61
CA MET A 4 -21.45 -34.76 -36.13
C MET A 4 -21.76 -34.06 -34.81
N LYS A 5 -22.80 -33.23 -34.92
CA LYS A 5 -23.51 -32.47 -33.88
C LYS A 5 -24.37 -33.41 -33.04
N LYS A 6 -24.54 -33.10 -31.74
CA LYS A 6 -25.76 -33.48 -31.01
C LYS A 6 -26.36 -32.26 -30.31
N LYS A 7 -27.47 -31.80 -30.88
CA LYS A 7 -28.47 -30.93 -30.25
C LYS A 7 -29.24 -31.75 -29.21
N LYS A 8 -29.61 -31.13 -28.08
CA LYS A 8 -30.85 -31.49 -27.37
C LYS A 8 -31.54 -30.21 -26.89
N SER A 9 -32.71 -30.01 -27.48
CA SER A 9 -33.72 -29.01 -27.23
C SER A 9 -34.50 -29.29 -25.95
N ARG A 10 -34.94 -28.24 -25.25
CA ARG A 10 -36.20 -28.24 -24.47
C ARG A 10 -36.79 -26.83 -24.37
N GLN A 11 -37.83 -26.63 -25.17
CA GLN A 11 -39.04 -25.79 -24.99
C GLN A 11 -39.61 -25.90 -23.55
N LYS A 12 -40.46 -25.03 -22.97
CA LYS A 12 -41.31 -23.88 -23.37
C LYS A 12 -41.91 -23.26 -22.07
N ARG A 13 -42.46 -22.04 -22.15
CA ARG A 13 -43.65 -21.43 -21.49
C ARG A 13 -43.32 -20.02 -20.94
N HIS A 14 -43.59 -18.95 -21.70
CA HIS A 14 -44.82 -18.11 -21.73
C HIS A 14 -45.30 -17.66 -20.34
N ASN A 15 -45.31 -16.33 -20.13
CA ASN A 15 -46.51 -15.59 -19.75
C ASN A 15 -46.36 -14.12 -20.14
N ASP A 16 -47.33 -13.67 -20.93
CA ASP A 16 -47.62 -12.29 -21.31
C ASP A 16 -48.42 -11.60 -20.20
N TYR A 17 -48.30 -10.26 -20.08
CA TYR A 17 -49.40 -9.28 -20.18
C TYR A 17 -49.05 -7.93 -19.53
N HIS A 18 -49.25 -6.85 -20.31
CA HIS A 18 -49.90 -5.55 -20.03
C HIS A 18 -49.64 -4.82 -18.68
N ASP A 19 -49.58 -3.50 -18.56
CA ASP A 19 -49.92 -2.37 -19.45
C ASP A 19 -49.29 -1.09 -18.87
N ASP A 20 -49.33 -0.04 -19.71
CA ASP A 20 -49.11 1.37 -19.42
C ASP A 20 -49.74 1.87 -18.11
N ASP A 21 -49.08 2.82 -17.43
CA ASP A 21 -49.71 4.11 -17.14
C ASP A 21 -48.70 5.11 -16.55
N CYS A 22 -48.62 6.26 -17.21
CA CYS A 22 -47.91 7.45 -16.79
C CYS A 22 -48.97 8.40 -16.24
N ASP A 23 -49.05 8.61 -14.92
CA ASP A 23 -49.88 9.70 -14.40
C ASP A 23 -49.29 10.39 -13.18
N ASP A 24 -49.47 11.70 -13.21
CA ASP A 24 -48.85 12.77 -12.46
C ASP A 24 -49.75 13.10 -11.26
N GLY A 25 -49.20 13.04 -10.04
CA GLY A 25 -50.00 13.06 -8.83
C GLY A 25 -49.33 13.77 -7.66
N LYS A 26 -49.18 15.10 -7.76
CA LYS A 26 -48.89 15.99 -6.63
C LYS A 26 -49.77 15.66 -5.42
N LYS A 27 -49.16 15.12 -4.35
CA LYS A 27 -49.69 15.24 -2.99
C LYS A 27 -48.60 15.68 -2.03
N ILE A 28 -48.76 16.93 -1.61
CA ILE A 28 -48.05 17.61 -0.53
C ILE A 28 -48.37 16.85 0.77
N SER A 29 -47.35 16.42 1.49
CA SER A 29 -47.49 15.99 2.89
C SER A 29 -46.27 16.48 3.66
N LYS A 30 -46.49 17.57 4.41
CA LYS A 30 -45.58 18.07 5.44
C LYS A 30 -45.41 16.96 6.49
N SER A 31 -44.22 16.42 6.64
CA SER A 31 -43.83 15.71 7.84
C SER A 31 -42.42 16.12 8.25
N SER A 32 -42.33 16.76 9.41
CA SER A 32 -41.08 17.10 10.08
C SER A 32 -40.28 15.84 10.38
N ARG A 33 -39.07 15.73 9.85
CA ARG A 33 -38.01 14.91 10.44
C ARG A 33 -36.69 15.67 10.35
N ARG A 34 -36.11 15.88 11.55
CA ARG A 34 -34.71 16.25 11.73
C ARG A 34 -33.84 15.16 11.12
N ASP A 35 -33.02 15.51 10.14
CA ASP A 35 -31.83 14.76 9.74
C ASP A 35 -30.70 15.80 9.64
N LYS A 36 -29.90 16.00 10.68
CA LYS A 36 -28.72 15.21 11.05
C LYS A 36 -27.75 15.05 9.87
N SER A 37 -26.89 16.06 9.73
CA SER A 37 -25.51 15.97 9.26
C SER A 37 -25.24 14.94 8.15
N THR A 38 -25.39 15.35 6.90
CA THR A 38 -24.61 14.74 5.80
C THR A 38 -23.16 15.17 5.96
N THR A 39 -22.48 14.39 6.78
CA THR A 39 -21.04 14.20 6.74
C THR A 39 -20.64 14.04 5.28
N SER A 40 -19.87 15.00 4.80
CA SER A 40 -18.96 14.83 3.67
C SER A 40 -18.15 13.57 3.94
N ARG A 41 -18.57 12.47 3.32
CA ARG A 41 -17.86 11.20 3.38
C ARG A 41 -16.50 11.45 2.76
N LYS A 42 -15.48 11.41 3.62
CA LYS A 42 -14.08 11.23 3.27
C LYS A 42 -13.98 10.04 2.31
N GLU A 43 -13.83 10.32 1.03
CA GLU A 43 -13.39 9.36 0.01
C GLU A 43 -11.86 9.40 -0.13
N GLU A 44 -11.11 9.54 0.97
CA GLU A 44 -9.64 9.59 0.95
C GLU A 44 -8.96 8.30 1.46
N ASP A 45 -9.70 7.28 1.90
CA ASP A 45 -9.13 6.12 2.63
C ASP A 45 -9.00 4.81 1.79
N LYS A 46 -8.77 4.89 0.47
CA LYS A 46 -8.67 3.67 -0.38
C LYS A 46 -7.51 3.57 -1.37
N GLU A 47 -6.59 4.52 -1.43
CA GLU A 47 -5.27 4.18 -1.96
C GLU A 47 -4.45 3.57 -0.83
N LYS A 48 -4.60 2.26 -0.66
CA LYS A 48 -3.63 1.46 0.07
C LYS A 48 -2.35 1.53 -0.76
N HIS A 49 -1.51 2.52 -0.47
CA HIS A 49 -0.25 2.74 -1.17
C HIS A 49 0.64 1.51 -0.95
N ASP A 50 0.59 0.57 -1.89
CA ASP A 50 1.38 -0.65 -1.90
C ASP A 50 2.82 -0.29 -2.28
N TRP A 51 3.58 0.16 -1.29
CA TRP A 51 5.02 0.36 -1.40
C TRP A 51 5.77 -0.97 -1.44
N LEU A 52 7.00 -0.93 -1.93
CA LEU A 52 7.86 -2.11 -2.08
C LEU A 52 8.69 -2.39 -0.82
N LEU A 53 8.56 -3.61 -0.29
CA LEU A 53 9.46 -4.10 0.74
C LEU A 53 10.83 -4.42 0.10
N LEU A 54 11.86 -3.66 0.48
CA LEU A 54 13.22 -3.76 -0.02
C LEU A 54 14.20 -3.98 1.14
N PRO A 55 15.35 -4.65 0.92
CA PRO A 55 16.42 -4.68 1.91
C PRO A 55 17.02 -3.30 2.12
N ASN A 56 17.77 -3.12 3.19
CA ASN A 56 18.58 -1.93 3.50
C ASN A 56 17.80 -0.61 3.65
N ILE A 57 16.49 -0.66 3.83
CA ILE A 57 15.68 0.50 4.20
C ILE A 57 15.35 0.51 5.69
N ARG A 58 15.10 1.70 6.23
CA ARG A 58 14.66 1.87 7.62
C ARG A 58 13.13 1.89 7.73
N VAL A 59 12.63 1.19 8.73
CA VAL A 59 11.21 1.06 9.02
C VAL A 59 10.91 1.25 10.50
N GLN A 60 9.66 1.57 10.82
CA GLN A 60 9.10 1.55 12.17
C GLN A 60 8.12 0.39 12.30
N LEU A 61 8.21 -0.35 13.41
CA LEU A 61 7.25 -1.39 13.74
C LEU A 61 5.94 -0.77 14.20
N LEU A 62 4.83 -1.23 13.62
CA LEU A 62 3.48 -0.84 13.94
C LEU A 62 2.76 -1.96 14.69
N ASP A 63 1.99 -1.59 15.71
CA ASP A 63 0.98 -2.48 16.25
C ASP A 63 -0.18 -2.53 15.27
N LYS A 64 -0.25 -3.63 14.54
CA LYS A 64 -1.50 -4.05 13.90
C LYS A 64 -1.90 -5.34 14.59
N ARG A 65 -3.07 -5.34 15.22
CA ARG A 65 -3.69 -6.59 15.68
C ARG A 65 -3.99 -7.45 14.45
N SER A 66 -3.05 -8.32 14.11
CA SER A 66 -3.26 -9.39 13.14
C SER A 66 -3.89 -10.55 13.90
N ASN A 67 -5.04 -11.04 13.44
CA ASN A 67 -5.77 -12.15 14.06
C ASN A 67 -5.05 -13.52 13.96
N ASN A 68 -3.79 -13.55 13.54
CA ASN A 68 -3.03 -14.77 13.33
C ASN A 68 -1.91 -14.89 14.36
N ASN A 69 -1.99 -15.98 15.11
CA ASN A 69 -1.31 -16.25 16.36
C ASN A 69 0.19 -16.51 16.14
N SER A 70 1.05 -15.82 16.90
CA SER A 70 2.47 -16.11 17.26
C SER A 70 3.40 -14.89 17.11
N SER A 71 3.45 -14.21 15.96
CA SER A 71 4.33 -13.02 15.80
C SER A 71 3.79 -11.75 16.49
N SER A 72 2.53 -11.77 16.94
CA SER A 72 1.86 -10.62 17.56
C SER A 72 2.50 -10.19 18.89
N SER A 73 3.04 -11.10 19.70
CA SER A 73 3.61 -10.74 21.02
C SER A 73 4.94 -10.01 20.86
N ILE A 74 5.85 -10.53 20.03
CA ILE A 74 7.17 -9.95 19.78
C ILE A 74 7.03 -8.56 19.13
N ILE A 75 6.09 -8.41 18.19
CA ILE A 75 5.81 -7.12 17.56
C ILE A 75 5.23 -6.14 18.59
N SER A 76 4.31 -6.58 19.46
CA SER A 76 3.70 -5.71 20.46
C SER A 76 4.73 -5.06 21.41
N HIS A 77 5.74 -5.82 21.85
CA HIS A 77 6.82 -5.30 22.71
C HIS A 77 7.75 -4.33 21.98
N ASN A 78 7.83 -4.42 20.65
CA ASN A 78 8.70 -3.61 19.82
C ASN A 78 7.96 -2.53 19.01
N THR A 79 6.66 -2.33 19.28
CA THR A 79 5.85 -1.29 18.64
C THR A 79 6.50 0.08 18.80
N GLY A 80 6.56 0.85 17.71
CA GLY A 80 7.15 2.17 17.67
C GLY A 80 8.68 2.18 17.58
N LYS A 81 9.34 1.03 17.77
CA LYS A 81 10.79 0.90 17.58
C LYS A 81 11.14 0.91 16.09
N THR A 82 12.34 1.39 15.80
CA THR A 82 12.87 1.47 14.44
C THR A 82 13.82 0.31 14.17
N ALA A 83 13.87 -0.11 12.91
CA ALA A 83 14.65 -1.24 12.46
C ALA A 83 15.13 -1.05 11.02
N ARG A 84 16.23 -1.71 10.67
CA ARG A 84 16.69 -1.89 9.29
C ARG A 84 16.18 -3.22 8.75
N ILE A 85 15.71 -3.23 7.50
CA ILE A 85 15.42 -4.48 6.79
C ILE A 85 16.73 -5.11 6.34
N LEU A 86 16.96 -6.36 6.73
CA LEU A 86 18.11 -7.15 6.29
C LEU A 86 17.77 -7.94 5.02
N ASP A 87 16.62 -8.62 5.02
CA ASP A 87 16.20 -9.49 3.91
C ASP A 87 14.67 -9.51 3.75
N VAL A 88 14.21 -9.86 2.56
CA VAL A 88 12.79 -9.92 2.16
C VAL A 88 12.43 -11.32 1.69
N ILE A 89 11.61 -12.00 2.48
CA ILE A 89 11.18 -13.39 2.25
C ILE A 89 9.81 -13.39 1.56
N ARG A 90 9.73 -14.01 0.39
CA ARG A 90 8.47 -14.19 -0.34
C ARG A 90 7.88 -15.56 -0.02
N GLN A 91 6.92 -15.62 0.89
CA GLN A 91 6.22 -16.88 1.16
C GLN A 91 5.14 -17.14 0.10
N HIS A 92 5.36 -18.18 -0.70
CA HIS A 92 4.37 -18.70 -1.62
C HIS A 92 3.40 -19.63 -0.88
N SER A 93 2.29 -19.11 -0.38
CA SER A 93 1.21 -19.95 0.13
C SER A 93 0.44 -20.61 -1.01
N LYS A 94 0.08 -21.89 -0.85
CA LYS A 94 -0.80 -22.64 -1.77
C LYS A 94 -2.21 -22.03 -1.86
N LYS A 95 -2.61 -21.24 -0.86
CA LYS A 95 -3.80 -20.38 -0.89
C LYS A 95 -3.39 -18.98 -1.37
N LYS A 96 -4.20 -18.38 -2.23
CA LYS A 96 -4.00 -17.15 -3.05
C LYS A 96 -3.37 -15.89 -2.40
N ASN A 97 -3.00 -15.89 -1.12
CA ASN A 97 -2.34 -14.77 -0.46
C ASN A 97 -0.83 -15.01 -0.40
N LYS A 98 -0.09 -14.35 -1.29
CA LYS A 98 1.36 -14.19 -1.15
C LYS A 98 1.61 -13.20 -0.01
N GLU A 99 2.18 -13.68 1.08
CA GLU A 99 2.61 -12.82 2.19
C GLU A 99 4.08 -12.45 1.99
N LEU A 100 4.37 -11.16 2.13
CA LEU A 100 5.74 -10.63 2.14
C LEU A 100 6.18 -10.48 3.58
N LEU A 101 7.21 -11.24 3.94
CA LEU A 101 7.84 -11.20 5.25
C LEU A 101 9.22 -10.56 5.12
N ALA A 102 9.74 -10.03 6.22
CA ALA A 102 11.08 -9.45 6.29
C ALA A 102 11.81 -9.91 7.54
N THR A 103 13.13 -10.03 7.40
CA THR A 103 14.06 -10.13 8.52
C THR A 103 14.57 -8.73 8.84
N LEU A 104 14.45 -8.32 10.10
CA LEU A 104 14.75 -6.97 10.57
C LEU A 104 15.84 -7.00 11.63
N GLN A 105 16.66 -5.94 11.69
CA GLN A 105 17.54 -5.67 12.81
C GLN A 105 17.06 -4.41 13.54
N LEU A 106 16.76 -4.52 14.82
CA LEU A 106 16.31 -3.40 15.65
C LEU A 106 17.48 -2.45 15.95
N ASP A 107 17.25 -1.15 15.77
CA ASP A 107 18.33 -0.16 15.87
C ASP A 107 18.84 0.05 17.30
N HIS A 108 18.01 -0.23 18.30
CA HIS A 108 18.29 0.13 19.70
C HIS A 108 19.10 -0.94 20.46
N ASN A 109 19.01 -2.20 20.05
CA ASN A 109 19.65 -3.32 20.73
C ASN A 109 20.32 -4.32 19.76
N GLY A 110 20.24 -4.08 18.44
CA GLY A 110 20.78 -4.98 17.43
C GLY A 110 20.06 -6.32 17.30
N GLN A 111 18.96 -6.54 18.03
CA GLN A 111 18.20 -7.78 18.00
C GLN A 111 17.63 -8.01 16.61
N VAL A 112 17.73 -9.25 16.12
CA VAL A 112 17.14 -9.66 14.85
C VAL A 112 15.73 -10.21 15.08
N LEU A 113 14.78 -9.73 14.30
CA LEU A 113 13.41 -10.23 14.23
C LEU A 113 13.20 -10.89 12.88
N GLU A 114 12.81 -12.16 12.89
CA GLU A 114 12.55 -12.93 11.68
C GLU A 114 11.06 -12.91 11.35
N GLU A 115 10.74 -13.10 10.07
CA GLU A 115 9.36 -13.31 9.59
C GLU A 115 8.36 -12.21 9.97
N VAL A 116 8.79 -10.94 9.93
CA VAL A 116 7.92 -9.80 10.20
C VAL A 116 7.12 -9.43 8.95
N SER A 117 5.79 -9.50 9.04
CA SER A 117 4.92 -9.23 7.90
C SER A 117 4.92 -7.75 7.52
N HIS A 118 4.93 -7.47 6.20
CA HIS A 118 4.87 -6.13 5.59
C HIS A 118 3.81 -5.23 6.22
N GLY A 119 2.67 -5.80 6.62
CA GLY A 119 1.58 -5.05 7.25
C GLY A 119 1.98 -4.34 8.54
N HIS A 120 2.94 -4.87 9.29
CA HIS A 120 3.42 -4.29 10.56
C HIS A 120 4.54 -3.28 10.38
N LEU A 121 4.87 -2.91 9.15
CA LEU A 121 5.99 -2.02 8.85
C LEU A 121 5.50 -0.71 8.26
N LYS A 122 6.14 0.37 8.69
CA LYS A 122 6.01 1.70 8.11
C LYS A 122 7.39 2.18 7.65
N PRO A 123 7.57 2.54 6.38
CA PRO A 123 8.79 3.19 5.93
C PRO A 123 9.05 4.47 6.73
N LEU A 124 10.30 4.70 7.10
CA LEU A 124 10.74 5.95 7.71
C LEU A 124 11.44 6.80 6.68
N LEU A 125 11.27 8.12 6.79
CA LEU A 125 12.04 9.08 6.02
C LEU A 125 13.24 9.56 6.84
N PRO A 126 14.39 9.80 6.20
CA PRO A 126 15.51 10.43 6.87
C PRO A 126 15.23 11.92 7.08
N PRO A 127 16.03 12.61 7.90
CA PRO A 127 16.06 14.07 7.89
C PRO A 127 16.51 14.60 6.52
N ILE A 128 16.26 15.89 6.27
CA ILE A 128 16.81 16.61 5.12
C ILE A 128 18.34 16.43 5.08
N GLY A 129 18.89 16.21 3.89
CA GLY A 129 20.28 15.87 3.63
C GLY A 129 20.58 14.36 3.72
N GLY A 130 19.66 13.56 4.28
CA GLY A 130 19.81 12.11 4.36
C GLY A 130 19.52 11.40 3.04
N ILE A 131 19.97 10.15 2.94
CA ILE A 131 19.82 9.32 1.75
C ILE A 131 18.50 8.55 1.78
N VAL A 132 17.78 8.60 0.66
CA VAL A 132 16.52 7.90 0.45
C VAL A 132 16.62 6.89 -0.68
N LYS A 133 15.83 5.84 -0.56
CA LYS A 133 15.54 4.86 -1.59
C LYS A 133 14.09 5.01 -2.05
N ILE A 134 13.86 4.96 -3.35
CA ILE A 134 12.49 4.96 -3.89
C ILE A 134 11.89 3.56 -3.74
N ILE A 135 10.76 3.46 -3.02
CA ILE A 135 10.04 2.21 -2.73
C ILE A 135 8.78 2.08 -3.60
N LYS A 136 8.86 2.55 -4.84
CA LYS A 136 7.80 2.47 -5.86
C LYS A 136 8.22 1.52 -6.97
N ARG A 137 7.29 0.64 -7.40
CA ARG A 137 7.49 -0.27 -8.53
C ARG A 137 7.88 0.48 -9.81
N GLY A 138 8.89 -0.03 -10.50
CA GLY A 138 9.49 0.54 -11.71
C GLY A 138 10.52 1.64 -11.43
N GLN A 139 10.70 2.04 -10.17
CA GLN A 139 11.63 3.11 -9.76
C GLN A 139 12.51 2.67 -8.58
N GLU A 140 12.50 1.38 -8.24
CA GLU A 140 13.25 0.80 -7.13
C GLU A 140 14.77 0.82 -7.31
N HIS A 141 15.30 1.29 -8.44
CA HIS A 141 16.74 1.49 -8.66
C HIS A 141 17.19 2.90 -8.28
N ILE A 142 16.28 3.80 -7.92
CA ILE A 142 16.62 5.21 -7.65
C ILE A 142 17.00 5.37 -6.17
N ILE A 143 18.23 5.84 -5.93
CA ILE A 143 18.71 6.38 -4.66
C ILE A 143 18.98 7.87 -4.82
N GLY A 144 18.60 8.66 -3.83
CA GLY A 144 18.86 10.10 -3.84
C GLY A 144 19.08 10.69 -2.46
N ARG A 145 19.60 11.91 -2.43
CA ARG A 145 19.67 12.75 -1.23
C ARG A 145 18.40 13.59 -1.14
N LEU A 146 17.72 13.54 0.00
CA LEU A 146 16.54 14.37 0.25
C LEU A 146 16.97 15.82 0.47
N LEU A 147 16.56 16.73 -0.41
CA LEU A 147 16.93 18.14 -0.34
C LEU A 147 15.92 18.96 0.46
N GLU A 148 14.63 18.71 0.21
CA GLU A 148 13.55 19.42 0.88
C GLU A 148 12.26 18.60 0.87
N ILE A 149 11.34 19.00 1.76
CA ILE A 149 9.98 18.49 1.80
C ILE A 149 9.06 19.65 1.49
N SER A 150 8.30 19.54 0.40
CA SER A 150 7.35 20.54 -0.05
C SER A 150 5.93 19.97 -0.02
N LYS A 151 4.94 20.86 -0.07
CA LYS A 151 3.53 20.48 -0.16
C LYS A 151 2.96 21.01 -1.46
N HIS A 152 2.53 20.11 -2.34
CA HIS A 152 1.93 20.44 -3.64
C HIS A 152 0.57 19.76 -3.75
N ASP A 153 -0.48 20.53 -4.06
CA ASP A 153 -1.87 20.07 -4.17
C ASP A 153 -2.36 19.23 -2.97
N GLY A 154 -1.99 19.63 -1.76
CA GLY A 154 -2.36 18.91 -0.53
C GLY A 154 -1.51 17.68 -0.22
N THR A 155 -0.66 17.23 -1.15
CA THR A 155 0.22 16.08 -0.98
C THR A 155 1.62 16.51 -0.54
N ASN A 156 2.19 15.82 0.45
CA ASN A 156 3.59 16.03 0.82
C ASN A 156 4.50 15.32 -0.18
N GLN A 157 5.45 16.07 -0.75
CA GLN A 157 6.43 15.60 -1.71
C GLN A 157 7.83 15.88 -1.18
N GLY A 158 8.78 15.02 -1.54
CA GLY A 158 10.19 15.25 -1.29
C GLY A 158 10.88 15.55 -2.61
N ILE A 159 11.75 16.54 -2.58
CA ILE A 159 12.63 16.88 -3.70
C ILE A 159 13.97 16.24 -3.39
N ILE A 160 14.42 15.40 -4.31
CA ILE A 160 15.60 14.56 -4.13
C ILE A 160 16.59 14.78 -5.27
N GLN A 161 17.87 14.76 -4.95
CA GLN A 161 18.95 14.73 -5.93
C GLN A 161 19.41 13.28 -6.10
N LYS A 162 19.46 12.75 -7.33
CA LYS A 162 19.97 11.39 -7.53
C LYS A 162 21.43 11.28 -7.11
N CYS A 163 21.80 10.17 -6.47
CA CYS A 163 23.20 9.95 -6.08
C CYS A 163 24.10 9.63 -7.27
N SER A 164 23.58 8.93 -8.29
CA SER A 164 24.32 8.59 -9.52
C SER A 164 24.42 9.73 -10.52
N ASP A 165 23.57 10.75 -10.41
CA ASP A 165 23.54 11.91 -11.28
C ASP A 165 23.16 13.16 -10.47
N PRO A 166 24.16 13.91 -9.98
CA PRO A 166 23.92 15.11 -9.17
C PRO A 166 23.10 16.20 -9.85
N ASP A 167 23.06 16.24 -11.18
CA ASP A 167 22.28 17.25 -11.91
C ASP A 167 20.80 16.83 -12.05
N CYS A 168 20.48 15.57 -11.75
CA CYS A 168 19.12 15.04 -11.81
C CYS A 168 18.38 15.23 -10.48
N ILE A 169 17.46 16.22 -10.46
CA ILE A 169 16.53 16.48 -9.35
C ILE A 169 15.16 15.90 -9.68
N LEU A 170 14.59 15.15 -8.73
CA LEU A 170 13.27 14.52 -8.86
C LEU A 170 12.34 14.97 -7.73
N THR A 171 11.06 15.11 -8.05
CA THR A 171 10.00 15.34 -7.06
C THR A 171 9.18 14.07 -6.89
N ILE A 172 9.18 13.50 -5.69
CA ILE A 172 8.56 12.20 -5.40
C ILE A 172 7.64 12.31 -4.18
N PRO A 173 6.42 11.74 -4.20
CA PRO A 173 5.56 11.70 -3.01
C PRO A 173 6.24 11.01 -1.82
N LEU A 174 6.08 11.56 -0.62
CA LEU A 174 6.74 11.06 0.60
C LEU A 174 6.49 9.57 0.88
N TYR A 175 5.30 9.07 0.56
CA TYR A 175 4.93 7.67 0.78
C TYR A 175 5.63 6.67 -0.16
N TYR A 176 6.34 7.15 -1.18
CA TYR A 176 7.18 6.35 -2.07
C TYR A 176 8.68 6.43 -1.75
N MET A 177 9.04 6.96 -0.58
CA MET A 177 10.43 7.07 -0.13
C MET A 177 10.63 6.39 1.21
N ALA A 178 11.81 5.81 1.38
CA ALA A 178 12.30 5.30 2.66
C ALA A 178 13.76 5.73 2.87
N GLN A 179 14.19 5.84 4.11
CA GLN A 179 15.59 6.05 4.47
C GLN A 179 16.41 4.86 4.00
N TRP A 180 17.45 5.14 3.23
CA TRP A 180 18.45 4.17 2.82
C TRP A 180 19.54 4.02 3.88
N CYS A 181 19.88 2.78 4.21
CA CYS A 181 20.91 2.41 5.19
C CYS A 181 22.05 1.59 4.57
N GLY A 182 22.01 1.32 3.26
CA GLY A 182 23.09 0.65 2.53
C GLY A 182 24.20 1.62 2.12
N SER A 183 25.29 1.09 1.56
CA SER A 183 26.26 1.94 0.88
C SER A 183 25.68 2.45 -0.44
N ILE A 184 26.21 3.56 -0.95
CA ILE A 184 25.80 4.12 -2.25
C ILE A 184 26.39 3.27 -3.39
N ASP A 185 27.57 2.70 -3.16
CA ASP A 185 28.36 1.94 -4.15
C ASP A 185 27.82 0.51 -4.39
N GLU A 186 26.96 -0.01 -3.51
CA GLU A 186 26.41 -1.37 -3.61
C GLU A 186 25.37 -1.55 -4.74
N GLU A 187 24.80 -0.47 -5.28
CA GLU A 187 23.74 -0.58 -6.30
C GLU A 187 24.22 -0.51 -7.75
N GLU A 188 25.45 -0.11 -8.03
CA GLU A 188 25.99 -0.07 -9.41
C GLU A 188 26.27 -1.47 -10.00
N GLN A 189 25.98 -2.54 -9.26
CA GLN A 189 26.32 -3.91 -9.63
C GLN A 189 25.16 -4.76 -10.17
N TYR A 190 23.96 -4.19 -10.39
CA TYR A 190 22.79 -4.91 -10.93
C TYR A 190 22.18 -4.28 -12.18
#